data_AF-F2DPY9-F1
#
_entry.id   AF-F2DPY9-F1
#
_cell.length_a   1.000
_cell.length_b   1.000
_cell.length_c   1.000
_cell.angle_alpha   90.00
_cell.angle_beta   90.00
_cell.angle_gamma   90.00
#
_symmetry.space_group_name_H-M   'P 1'
#
loop_
_entity.id
_entity.type
_entity.pdbx_description
1 polymer ?
#
loop_
_entity_poly.entity_id
_entity_poly.type
_entity_poly.pdbx_seq_one_letter_code
_entity_poly.pdbx_strand_id
1 'polypeptide(L)'
;MSGWFMYFLVLYFLVALCLILTLLLIILLYIVIWYRHSLKEVLDTPGVMSLIKDTKAAQEVQALKEFFAMLTNDSARACYGPKHVEVAHERLAIQTLLMTDTLFRNTDIVSRRKYVNLVESVKKYGGTVHIFSSMHVSGDQLAQLTGIAAILRFPLPDLEDIEM
;
A
#
# COMPACT_ATOMS: atom_id res chain seq x y z
N MET A 1 38.06 -5.93 -54.20
CA MET A 1 38.23 -6.31 -52.77
C MET A 1 37.68 -5.24 -51.80
N SER A 2 36.61 -4.50 -52.14
CA SER A 2 36.12 -3.35 -51.33
C SER A 2 34.72 -3.51 -50.74
N GLY A 3 33.92 -4.50 -51.17
CA GLY A 3 32.54 -4.67 -50.70
C GLY A 3 32.41 -5.21 -49.28
N TRP A 4 33.27 -6.17 -48.88
CA TRP A 4 33.22 -6.81 -47.56
C TRP A 4 33.54 -5.87 -46.40
N PHE A 5 34.38 -4.87 -46.64
CA PHE A 5 34.73 -3.87 -45.63
C PHE A 5 33.55 -2.95 -45.31
N MET A 6 32.72 -2.64 -46.31
CA MET A 6 31.55 -1.78 -46.14
C MET A 6 30.44 -2.48 -45.34
N TYR A 7 30.21 -3.78 -45.54
CA TYR A 7 29.25 -4.55 -44.74
C TYR A 7 29.67 -4.70 -43.28
N PHE A 8 30.96 -4.91 -43.03
CA PHE A 8 31.49 -5.03 -41.66
C PHE A 8 31.35 -3.71 -40.89
N LEU A 9 31.59 -2.58 -41.56
CA LEU A 9 31.41 -1.25 -40.98
C LEU A 9 29.94 -0.95 -40.66
N VAL A 10 29.02 -1.28 -41.58
CA VAL A 10 27.58 -1.10 -41.37
C VAL A 10 27.06 -1.98 -40.24
N LEU A 11 27.49 -3.24 -40.17
CA LEU A 11 27.09 -4.16 -39.09
C LEU A 11 27.64 -3.68 -37.74
N TYR A 12 28.89 -3.22 -37.68
CA TYR A 12 29.47 -2.65 -36.47
C TYR A 12 28.70 -1.40 -36.00
N PHE A 13 28.33 -0.52 -36.93
CA PHE A 13 27.55 0.68 -36.61
C PHE A 13 26.13 0.33 -36.13
N LEU A 14 25.50 -0.69 -36.74
CA LEU A 14 24.18 -1.17 -36.32
C LEU A 14 24.23 -1.82 -34.93
N VAL A 15 25.25 -2.62 -34.64
CA VAL A 15 25.47 -3.25 -33.33
C VAL A 15 25.81 -2.21 -32.26
N ALA A 16 26.66 -1.23 -32.58
CA ALA A 16 26.99 -0.14 -31.67
C ALA A 16 25.77 0.76 -31.38
N LEU A 17 24.99 1.09 -32.41
CA LEU A 17 23.74 1.86 -32.26
C LEU A 17 22.71 1.08 -31.42
N CYS A 18 22.58 -0.23 -31.64
CA CYS A 18 21.73 -1.11 -30.84
C CYS A 18 22.18 -1.17 -29.37
N LEU A 19 23.49 -1.32 -29.11
CA LEU A 19 24.05 -1.27 -27.76
C LEU A 19 23.76 0.07 -27.08
N ILE A 20 23.96 1.20 -27.77
CA ILE A 20 23.66 2.54 -27.23
C ILE A 20 22.18 2.70 -26.90
N LEU A 21 21.28 2.24 -27.78
CA LEU A 21 19.83 2.26 -27.55
C LEU A 21 19.42 1.39 -26.36
N THR A 22 19.96 0.19 -26.22
CA THR A 22 19.68 -0.69 -25.07
C THR A 22 20.18 -0.09 -23.76
N LEU A 23 21.36 0.53 -23.77
CA LEU A 23 21.96 1.16 -22.58
C LEU A 23 21.16 2.40 -22.14
N LEU A 24 20.69 3.21 -23.10
CA LEU A 24 19.80 4.35 -22.83
C LEU A 24 18.46 3.91 -22.21
N LEU A 25 17.88 2.82 -22.71
CA LEU A 25 16.62 2.27 -22.18
C LEU A 25 16.79 1.81 -20.72
N ILE A 26 17.90 1.13 -20.41
CA ILE A 26 18.20 0.66 -19.04
C ILE A 26 18.35 1.86 -18.08
N ILE A 27 19.03 2.93 -18.51
CA ILE A 27 19.20 4.14 -17.71
C ILE A 27 17.84 4.81 -17.43
N LEU A 28 16.98 4.93 -18.44
CA LEU A 28 15.64 5.50 -18.26
C LEU A 28 14.79 4.69 -17.28
N LEU A 29 14.81 3.35 -17.41
CA LEU A 29 14.10 2.46 -16.49
C LEU A 29 14.58 2.64 -15.04
N TYR A 30 15.89 2.74 -14.85
CA TYR A 30 16.51 2.95 -13.54
C TYR A 30 16.07 4.27 -12.91
N ILE A 31 16.06 5.37 -13.67
CA ILE A 31 15.63 6.69 -13.18
C ILE A 31 14.16 6.69 -12.73
N VAL A 32 13.27 6.04 -13.49
CA VAL A 32 11.83 5.96 -13.13
C VAL A 32 11.63 5.17 -11.83
N ILE A 33 12.36 4.07 -11.66
CA ILE A 33 12.34 3.26 -10.44
C ILE A 33 12.88 4.08 -9.25
N TRP A 34 14.02 4.76 -9.46
CA TRP A 34 14.62 5.63 -8.45
C TRP A 34 13.75 6.80 -8.06
N TYR A 35 13.03 7.42 -8.98
CA TYR A 35 12.14 8.54 -8.68
C TYR A 35 10.97 8.13 -7.77
N ARG A 36 10.34 6.99 -8.06
CA ARG A 36 9.27 6.44 -7.21
C ARG A 36 9.77 6.10 -5.81
N HIS A 37 10.99 5.55 -5.71
CA HIS A 37 11.59 5.17 -4.43
C HIS A 37 12.10 6.38 -3.63
N SER A 38 12.75 7.33 -4.29
CA SER A 38 13.33 8.53 -3.68
C SER A 38 12.25 9.45 -3.11
N LEU A 39 11.11 9.60 -3.79
CA LEU A 39 9.98 10.35 -3.21
C LEU A 39 9.45 9.68 -1.93
N LYS A 40 9.39 8.36 -1.89
CA LYS A 40 8.97 7.63 -0.68
C LYS A 40 9.93 7.90 0.49
N GLU A 41 11.23 7.87 0.24
CA GLU A 41 12.28 8.08 1.25
C GLU A 41 12.34 9.54 1.74
N VAL A 42 12.19 10.51 0.84
CA VAL A 42 12.15 11.94 1.19
C VAL A 42 10.91 12.26 2.03
N LEU A 43 9.75 11.67 1.69
CA LEU A 43 8.53 11.84 2.49
C LEU A 43 8.62 11.14 3.85
N ASP A 44 9.47 10.13 4.00
CA ASP A 44 9.71 9.43 5.27
C ASP A 44 10.72 10.16 6.18
N THR A 45 11.40 11.18 5.66
CA THR A 45 12.38 11.94 6.43
C THR A 45 11.68 12.73 7.55
N PRO A 46 12.12 12.64 8.82
CA PRO A 46 11.43 13.24 9.96
C PRO A 46 11.28 14.76 9.87
N GLY A 47 12.19 15.44 9.14
CA GLY A 47 12.12 16.87 8.87
C GLY A 47 11.05 17.30 7.87
N VAL A 48 10.68 16.43 6.91
CA VAL A 48 9.61 16.72 5.94
C VAL A 48 8.26 16.28 6.51
N MET A 49 8.22 15.17 7.25
CA MET A 49 7.01 14.65 7.89
C MET A 49 6.37 15.68 8.83
N SER A 50 7.17 16.47 9.56
CA SER A 50 6.65 17.54 10.44
C SER A 50 5.98 18.68 9.67
N LEU A 51 6.39 18.97 8.43
CA LEU A 51 5.77 19.99 7.57
C LEU A 51 4.51 19.48 6.86
N ILE A 52 4.40 18.17 6.61
CA ILE A 52 3.25 17.57 5.88
C ILE A 52 2.24 16.86 6.79
N LYS A 53 2.45 16.88 8.11
CA LYS A 53 1.63 16.19 9.12
C LYS A 53 0.14 16.49 9.03
N ASP A 54 -0.23 17.68 8.55
CA ASP A 54 -1.62 18.13 8.43
C ASP A 54 -2.30 17.64 7.14
N THR A 55 -1.58 16.95 6.25
CA THR A 55 -2.17 16.37 5.05
C THR A 55 -2.82 15.03 5.36
N LYS A 56 -3.99 14.79 4.76
CA LYS A 56 -4.71 13.51 4.87
C LYS A 56 -3.83 12.30 4.50
N ALA A 57 -2.96 12.46 3.50
CA ALA A 57 -2.02 11.43 3.07
C ALA A 57 -0.98 11.11 4.15
N ALA A 58 -0.48 12.10 4.90
CA ALA A 58 0.46 11.86 5.99
C ALA A 58 -0.20 11.09 7.14
N GLN A 59 -1.47 11.38 7.47
CA GLN A 59 -2.23 10.63 8.47
C GLN A 59 -2.44 9.17 8.06
N GLU A 60 -2.78 8.93 6.80
CA GLU A 60 -2.91 7.58 6.23
C GLU A 60 -1.59 6.79 6.31
N VAL A 61 -0.47 7.41 5.92
CA VAL A 61 0.86 6.78 6.02
C VAL A 61 1.23 6.48 7.48
N GLN A 62 0.95 7.40 8.40
CA GLN A 62 1.23 7.21 9.82
C GLN A 62 0.41 6.07 10.42
N ALA A 63 -0.90 6.00 10.11
CA ALA A 63 -1.78 4.95 10.59
C ALA A 63 -1.36 3.56 10.06
N LEU A 64 -0.91 3.48 8.81
CA LEU A 64 -0.40 2.24 8.24
C LEU A 64 0.92 1.80 8.90
N LYS A 65 1.84 2.74 9.18
CA LYS A 65 3.08 2.44 9.91
C LYS A 65 2.80 1.94 11.33
N GLU A 66 1.86 2.58 12.03
CA GLU A 66 1.43 2.16 13.35
C GLU A 66 0.87 0.73 13.33
N PHE A 67 0.08 0.39 12.33
CA PHE A 67 -0.42 -0.97 12.14
C PHE A 67 0.71 -2.00 11.96
N PHE A 68 1.69 -1.74 11.10
CA PHE A 68 2.83 -2.64 10.93
C PHE A 68 3.71 -2.75 12.18
N ALA A 69 3.88 -1.64 12.91
CA ALA A 69 4.56 -1.65 14.19
C ALA A 69 3.82 -2.50 15.22
N MET A 70 2.48 -2.44 15.25
CA MET A 70 1.67 -3.30 16.14
C MET A 70 1.77 -4.76 15.74
N LEU A 71 1.67 -5.11 14.45
CA LEU A 71 1.87 -6.49 13.99
C LEU A 71 3.22 -7.10 14.41
N THR A 72 4.27 -6.28 14.45
CA THR A 72 5.62 -6.72 14.82
C THR A 72 5.80 -6.85 16.34
N ASN A 73 5.23 -5.92 17.10
CA ASN A 73 5.40 -5.86 18.56
C ASN A 73 4.39 -6.73 19.32
N ASP A 74 3.14 -6.80 18.84
CA ASP A 74 2.01 -7.46 19.50
C ASP A 74 0.98 -7.89 18.44
N SER A 75 1.15 -9.11 17.91
CA SER A 75 0.28 -9.67 16.86
C SER A 75 -1.19 -9.71 17.28
N ALA A 76 -1.46 -9.95 18.57
CA ALA A 76 -2.83 -10.05 19.08
C ALA A 76 -3.59 -8.71 19.07
N ARG A 77 -2.89 -7.57 18.86
CA ARG A 77 -3.49 -6.22 18.81
C ARG A 77 -3.69 -5.67 17.40
N ALA A 78 -3.35 -6.42 16.37
CA ALA A 78 -3.56 -6.02 14.98
C ALA A 78 -4.20 -7.17 14.20
N CYS A 79 -5.25 -6.87 13.45
CA CYS A 79 -5.94 -7.86 12.64
C CYS A 79 -6.17 -7.36 11.21
N TYR A 80 -6.20 -8.27 10.26
CA TYR A 80 -6.45 -7.98 8.84
C TYR A 80 -7.35 -9.05 8.24
N GLY A 81 -8.11 -8.69 7.21
CA GLY A 81 -9.09 -9.57 6.59
C GLY A 81 -10.52 -9.33 7.08
N PRO A 82 -11.53 -9.55 6.23
CA PRO A 82 -12.92 -9.19 6.53
C PRO A 82 -13.48 -9.97 7.72
N LYS A 83 -13.22 -11.28 7.83
CA LYS A 83 -13.70 -12.11 8.94
C LYS A 83 -13.13 -11.66 10.30
N HIS A 84 -11.81 -11.44 10.37
CA HIS A 84 -11.16 -11.00 11.61
C HIS A 84 -11.64 -9.62 12.05
N VAL A 85 -11.80 -8.70 11.11
CA VAL A 85 -12.29 -7.34 11.41
C VAL A 85 -13.75 -7.37 11.86
N GLU A 86 -14.57 -8.28 11.32
CA GLU A 86 -15.95 -8.48 11.79
C GLU A 86 -16.00 -8.97 13.25
N VAL A 87 -15.21 -9.97 13.60
CA VAL A 87 -15.15 -10.48 14.99
C VAL A 87 -14.59 -9.42 15.94
N ALA A 88 -13.57 -8.68 15.53
CA ALA A 88 -13.05 -7.54 16.28
C ALA A 88 -14.10 -6.43 16.47
N HIS A 89 -14.96 -6.23 15.47
CA HIS A 89 -16.06 -5.27 15.53
C HIS A 89 -17.15 -5.72 16.51
N GLU A 90 -17.55 -6.99 16.48
CA GLU A 90 -18.53 -7.57 17.39
C GLU A 90 -18.09 -7.44 18.86
N ARG A 91 -16.78 -7.56 19.13
CA ARG A 91 -16.20 -7.39 20.46
C ARG A 91 -15.91 -5.92 20.82
N LEU A 92 -16.26 -4.96 19.96
CA LEU A 92 -15.98 -3.52 20.13
C LEU A 92 -14.50 -3.21 20.40
N ALA A 93 -13.60 -4.02 19.85
CA ALA A 93 -12.18 -3.94 20.10
C ALA A 93 -11.46 -2.97 19.15
N ILE A 94 -12.11 -2.51 18.07
CA ILE A 94 -11.49 -1.68 17.04
C ILE A 94 -11.19 -0.28 17.58
N GLN A 95 -9.91 0.09 17.55
CA GLN A 95 -9.44 1.46 17.79
C GLN A 95 -9.39 2.24 16.48
N THR A 96 -8.67 1.71 15.49
CA THR A 96 -8.41 2.35 14.20
C THR A 96 -8.73 1.37 13.09
N LEU A 97 -9.70 1.68 12.24
CA LEU A 97 -10.05 0.90 11.04
C LEU A 97 -9.34 1.48 9.81
N LEU A 98 -8.68 0.62 9.04
CA LEU A 98 -7.97 0.92 7.82
C LEU A 98 -8.68 0.20 6.67
N MET A 99 -9.12 0.92 5.64
CA MET A 99 -9.85 0.30 4.54
C MET A 99 -9.54 0.97 3.20
N THR A 100 -9.39 0.17 2.14
CA THR A 100 -9.15 0.68 0.79
C THR A 100 -10.47 1.04 0.07
N ASP A 101 -10.46 2.09 -0.74
CA ASP A 101 -11.63 2.56 -1.49
C ASP A 101 -12.18 1.54 -2.51
N THR A 102 -11.35 0.60 -2.95
CA THR A 102 -11.71 -0.51 -3.84
C THR A 102 -12.82 -1.39 -3.27
N LEU A 103 -12.85 -1.59 -1.95
CA LEU A 103 -13.87 -2.42 -1.29
C LEU A 103 -15.28 -1.83 -1.41
N PHE A 104 -15.41 -0.52 -1.61
CA PHE A 104 -16.70 0.12 -1.89
C PHE A 104 -17.15 0.00 -3.35
N ARG A 105 -16.21 -0.23 -4.28
CA ARG A 105 -16.48 -0.28 -5.72
C ARG A 105 -16.99 -1.64 -6.20
N ASN A 106 -17.09 -2.64 -5.32
CA ASN A 106 -17.60 -3.96 -5.65
C ASN A 106 -19.03 -3.89 -6.23
N THR A 107 -19.30 -4.76 -7.21
CA THR A 107 -20.59 -4.85 -7.93
C THR A 107 -21.73 -5.31 -7.02
N ASP A 108 -21.41 -6.08 -5.98
CA ASP A 108 -22.38 -6.57 -5.02
C ASP A 108 -22.82 -5.47 -4.03
N ILE A 109 -24.11 -5.16 -4.08
CA ILE A 109 -24.77 -4.14 -3.26
C ILE A 109 -24.80 -4.57 -1.79
N VAL A 110 -24.92 -5.88 -1.51
CA VAL A 110 -25.00 -6.41 -0.14
C VAL A 110 -23.68 -6.19 0.58
N SER A 111 -22.57 -6.59 -0.04
CA SER A 111 -21.22 -6.37 0.48
C SER A 111 -20.93 -4.87 0.68
N ARG A 112 -21.33 -4.00 -0.25
CA ARG A 112 -21.13 -2.54 -0.10
C ARG A 112 -21.85 -1.99 1.14
N ARG A 113 -23.11 -2.37 1.36
CA ARG A 113 -23.86 -1.94 2.56
C ARG A 113 -23.21 -2.43 3.84
N LYS A 114 -22.67 -3.66 3.84
CA LYS A 114 -21.97 -4.23 5.00
C LYS A 114 -20.78 -3.35 5.42
N TYR A 115 -19.92 -2.98 4.48
CA TYR A 115 -18.75 -2.13 4.77
C TYR A 115 -19.14 -0.70 5.18
N VAL A 116 -20.18 -0.12 4.57
CA VAL A 116 -20.70 1.19 4.98
C VAL A 116 -21.21 1.14 6.43
N ASN A 117 -22.00 0.14 6.77
CA ASN A 117 -22.52 -0.06 8.13
C ASN A 117 -21.39 -0.31 9.15
N LEU A 118 -20.34 -1.04 8.76
CA LEU A 118 -19.16 -1.26 9.58
C LEU A 118 -18.44 0.06 9.91
N VAL A 119 -18.21 0.90 8.90
CA VAL A 119 -17.57 2.22 9.08
C VAL A 119 -18.39 3.12 9.99
N GLU A 120 -19.71 3.17 9.79
CA GLU A 120 -20.60 3.97 10.65
C GLU A 120 -20.61 3.46 12.08
N SER A 121 -20.63 2.14 12.27
CA SER A 121 -20.64 1.52 13.59
C SER A 121 -19.33 1.75 14.33
N VAL A 122 -18.18 1.60 13.68
CA VAL A 122 -16.87 1.90 14.28
C VAL A 122 -16.79 3.36 14.72
N LYS A 123 -17.25 4.31 13.89
CA LYS A 123 -17.31 5.73 14.28
C LYS A 123 -18.24 5.97 15.47
N LYS A 124 -19.38 5.28 15.54
CA LYS A 124 -20.35 5.37 16.64
C LYS A 124 -19.75 4.94 17.98
N TYR A 125 -18.89 3.92 17.98
CA TYR A 125 -18.20 3.44 19.19
C TYR A 125 -16.86 4.17 19.48
N GLY A 126 -16.62 5.30 18.80
CA GLY A 126 -15.46 6.16 19.01
C GLY A 126 -14.16 5.60 18.43
N GLY A 127 -14.24 4.71 17.45
CA GLY A 127 -13.08 4.29 16.65
C GLY A 127 -12.78 5.29 15.53
N THR A 128 -11.52 5.42 15.16
CA THR A 128 -11.09 6.21 14.00
C THR A 128 -11.14 5.38 12.74
N VAL A 129 -11.47 5.99 11.60
CA VAL A 129 -11.55 5.28 10.31
C VAL A 129 -10.73 6.05 9.27
N HIS A 130 -9.79 5.36 8.64
CA HIS A 130 -8.99 5.86 7.53
C HIS A 130 -9.33 5.10 6.26
N ILE A 131 -9.73 5.86 5.23
CA ILE A 131 -10.06 5.32 3.91
C ILE A 131 -8.91 5.65 2.97
N PHE A 132 -8.20 4.62 2.53
CA PHE A 132 -7.04 4.70 1.65
C PHE A 132 -7.47 4.67 0.19
N SER A 133 -6.86 5.52 -0.63
CA SER A 133 -6.97 5.42 -2.08
C SER A 133 -6.06 4.31 -2.59
N SER A 134 -6.56 3.39 -3.40
CA SER A 134 -5.74 2.37 -4.08
C SER A 134 -4.70 2.96 -5.03
N MET A 135 -4.81 4.24 -5.38
CA MET A 135 -3.81 4.95 -6.20
C MET A 135 -2.61 5.45 -5.38
N HIS A 136 -2.70 5.44 -4.06
CA HIS A 136 -1.61 5.84 -3.17
C HIS A 136 -0.80 4.62 -2.72
N VAL A 137 0.51 4.81 -2.50
CA VAL A 137 1.44 3.72 -2.14
C VAL A 137 0.99 2.99 -0.86
N SER A 138 0.48 3.73 0.14
CA SER A 138 -0.05 3.11 1.37
C SER A 138 -1.34 2.30 1.11
N GLY A 139 -2.18 2.71 0.17
CA GLY A 139 -3.37 1.97 -0.21
C GLY A 139 -3.05 0.69 -0.98
N ASP A 140 -2.02 0.69 -1.82
CA ASP A 140 -1.51 -0.50 -2.49
C ASP A 140 -0.96 -1.53 -1.48
N GLN A 141 -0.18 -1.06 -0.50
CA GLN A 141 0.31 -1.92 0.60
C GLN A 141 -0.83 -2.55 1.41
N LEU A 142 -1.87 -1.77 1.73
CA LEU A 142 -3.03 -2.30 2.44
C LEU A 142 -3.84 -3.28 1.56
N ALA A 143 -3.95 -3.03 0.26
CA ALA A 143 -4.63 -3.92 -0.68
C ALA A 143 -3.95 -5.30 -0.77
N GLN A 144 -2.62 -5.36 -0.66
CA GLN A 144 -1.87 -6.62 -0.56
C GLN A 144 -2.24 -7.42 0.70
N LEU A 145 -2.69 -6.75 1.77
CA LEU A 145 -3.20 -7.33 3.00
C LEU A 145 -4.74 -7.41 3.00
N THR A 146 -5.34 -7.86 1.90
CA THR A 146 -6.80 -7.99 1.67
C THR A 146 -7.61 -6.68 1.57
N GLY A 147 -6.99 -5.52 1.78
CA GLY A 147 -7.63 -4.21 1.66
C GLY A 147 -8.42 -3.75 2.89
N ILE A 148 -8.50 -4.56 3.95
CA ILE A 148 -9.14 -4.20 5.22
C ILE A 148 -8.28 -4.66 6.41
N ALA A 149 -8.03 -3.75 7.35
CA ALA A 149 -7.27 -4.02 8.56
C ALA A 149 -7.76 -3.17 9.73
N ALA A 150 -7.46 -3.59 10.95
CA ALA A 150 -7.79 -2.84 12.15
C ALA A 150 -6.72 -2.98 13.24
N ILE A 151 -6.48 -1.87 13.94
CA ILE A 151 -5.71 -1.82 15.18
C ILE A 151 -6.70 -1.92 16.34
N LEU A 152 -6.40 -2.77 17.31
CA LEU A 152 -7.26 -3.09 18.44
C LEU A 152 -6.84 -2.35 19.72
N ARG A 153 -7.85 -1.99 20.52
CA ARG A 153 -7.67 -1.36 21.85
C ARG A 153 -7.08 -2.33 22.87
N PHE A 154 -7.41 -3.62 22.75
CA PHE A 154 -6.95 -4.70 23.61
C PHE A 154 -6.62 -5.94 22.77
N PRO A 155 -5.68 -6.79 23.23
CA PRO A 155 -5.29 -7.99 22.51
C PRO A 155 -6.44 -9.00 22.46
N LEU A 156 -6.64 -9.60 21.29
CA LEU A 156 -7.63 -10.65 21.04
C LEU A 156 -6.90 -11.91 20.54
N PRO A 157 -6.48 -12.82 21.44
CA PRO A 157 -5.74 -14.03 21.06
C PRO A 157 -6.57 -14.99 20.20
N ASP A 158 -7.90 -15.00 20.38
CA ASP A 158 -8.82 -15.89 19.66
C ASP A 158 -8.95 -15.58 18.15
N LEU A 159 -8.32 -14.52 17.64
CA LEU A 159 -8.39 -14.16 16.21
C LEU A 159 -7.44 -15.00 15.34
N GLU A 160 -6.38 -15.56 15.93
CA GLU A 160 -5.40 -16.39 15.20
C GLU A 160 -6.01 -17.76 14.78
N ASP A 161 -7.05 -18.21 15.50
CA ASP A 161 -7.73 -19.49 15.29
C ASP A 161 -8.86 -19.42 14.25
N ILE A 162 -9.20 -18.22 13.75
CA ILE A 162 -10.25 -18.07 12.73
C ILE A 162 -9.62 -18.38 11.38
N GLU A 163 -9.86 -19.58 10.86
CA GLU A 163 -9.32 -20.04 9.58
C GLU A 163 -9.54 -19.01 8.45
N MET A 164 -8.41 -18.66 7.81
CA MET A 164 -8.29 -17.84 6.60
C MET A 164 -9.33 -18.24 5.54
#